data_AF-A0A2D5R839-F1
#
_entry.id   AF-A0A2D5R839-F1
#
_cell.length_a   1.000
_cell.length_b   1.000
_cell.length_c   1.000
_cell.angle_alpha   90.00
_cell.angle_beta   90.00
_cell.angle_gamma   90.00
#
_symmetry.space_group_name_H-M   'P 1'
#
loop_
_entity.id
_entity.type
_entity.pdbx_description
1 polymer ?
#
loop_
_entity_poly.entity_id
_entity_poly.type
_entity_poly.pdbx_seq_one_letter_code
_entity_poly.pdbx_strand_id
1 'polypeptide(L)' 'MDANSLIFGSMAIISLAVFFYLGRFKASSRQTDRDDRIDWSTRKFSILKIFLYSLGFAVGIALIVQVI' A
#
# COMPACT_ATOMS: atom_id res chain seq x y z
N MET A 1 32.43 -4.89 -26.19
CA MET A 1 31.89 -4.04 -25.12
C MET A 1 32.76 -2.81 -25.03
N ASP A 2 32.15 -1.62 -24.96
CA ASP A 2 32.88 -0.37 -24.82
C ASP A 2 33.15 -0.05 -23.33
N ALA A 3 34.05 0.91 -23.08
CA ALA A 3 34.37 1.34 -21.73
C ALA A 3 33.12 1.84 -20.98
N ASN A 4 32.20 2.50 -21.68
CA ASN A 4 30.94 2.98 -21.12
C ASN A 4 30.09 1.81 -20.60
N SER A 5 29.91 0.75 -21.38
CA SER A 5 29.12 -0.43 -20.96
C SER A 5 29.72 -1.10 -19.73
N LEU A 6 31.05 -1.17 -19.63
CA LEU A 6 31.72 -1.71 -18.43
C LEU A 6 31.50 -0.81 -17.20
N ILE A 7 31.61 0.50 -17.37
CA ILE A 7 31.38 1.49 -16.30
C ILE A 7 29.92 1.44 -15.83
N PHE A 8 28.93 1.53 -16.73
CA PHE A 8 27.52 1.47 -16.37
C PHE A 8 27.11 0.10 -15.79
N GLY A 9 27.64 -1.00 -16.33
CA GLY A 9 27.40 -2.34 -15.80
C GLY A 9 27.93 -2.53 -14.39
N SER A 10 29.16 -2.08 -14.11
CA SER A 10 29.73 -2.14 -12.76
C SER A 10 28.97 -1.25 -11.76
N MET A 11 28.56 -0.05 -12.17
CA MET A 11 27.72 0.83 -11.33
C MET A 11 26.39 0.17 -10.97
N ALA A 12 25.75 -0.53 -11.92
CA ALA A 12 24.52 -1.26 -11.66
C ALA A 12 24.75 -2.37 -10.62
N ILE A 13 25.81 -3.18 -10.76
CA ILE A 13 26.14 -4.25 -9.82
C ILE A 13 26.42 -3.68 -8.42
N ILE A 14 27.21 -2.61 -8.33
CA ILE A 14 27.52 -1.96 -7.05
C ILE A 14 26.24 -1.39 -6.40
N SER A 15 25.38 -0.75 -7.19
CA SER A 15 24.11 -0.21 -6.71
C SER A 15 23.21 -1.31 -6.14
N LEU A 16 23.08 -2.43 -6.86
CA LEU A 16 22.35 -3.61 -6.39
C LEU A 16 22.96 -4.18 -5.11
N ALA A 17 24.29 -4.30 -5.04
CA ALA A 17 24.98 -4.79 -3.85
C ALA A 17 24.72 -3.90 -2.62
N VAL A 18 24.84 -2.58 -2.78
CA VAL A 18 24.53 -1.61 -1.72
C VAL A 18 23.05 -1.68 -1.33
N PHE A 19 22.15 -1.77 -2.29
CA PHE A 19 20.71 -1.88 -2.03
C PHE A 19 20.36 -3.12 -1.23
N PHE A 20 20.84 -4.31 -1.62
CA PHE A 20 20.59 -5.54 -0.87
C PHE A 20 21.28 -5.55 0.50
N TYR A 21 22.48 -4.97 0.59
CA TYR A 21 23.16 -4.83 1.88
C TYR A 21 22.45 -3.88 2.82
N LEU A 22 21.94 -2.75 2.34
CA LEU A 22 21.24 -1.77 3.18
C LEU A 22 19.78 -2.16 3.45
N GLY A 23 19.12 -2.78 2.47
CA GLY A 23 17.72 -3.22 2.57
C GLY A 23 17.48 -4.28 3.66
N ARG A 24 18.53 -4.97 4.12
CA ARG A 24 18.43 -5.88 5.27
C ARG A 24 18.24 -5.16 6.60
N PHE A 25 18.61 -3.88 6.69
CA PHE A 25 18.52 -3.14 7.94
C PHE A 25 17.08 -2.68 8.14
N LYS A 26 16.42 -3.32 9.10
CA LYS A 26 15.11 -2.87 9.56
C LYS A 26 15.25 -1.49 10.20
N ALA A 27 14.27 -0.61 9.98
CA ALA A 27 14.15 0.64 10.72
C ALA A 27 14.13 0.37 12.24
N SER A 28 14.55 1.37 13.04
CA SER A 28 14.70 1.23 14.48
C SER A 28 13.44 0.68 15.15
N SER A 29 13.60 -0.07 16.25
CA SER A 29 12.46 -0.52 17.07
C SER A 29 11.58 0.66 17.49
N ARG A 30 12.18 1.82 17.82
CA ARG A 30 11.43 3.06 18.13
C ARG A 30 10.50 3.53 17.01
N GLN A 31 10.80 3.20 15.76
CA GLN A 31 9.97 3.57 14.60
C GLN A 31 8.98 2.47 14.20
N THR A 32 9.35 1.20 14.42
CA THR A 32 8.56 0.04 13.98
C THR A 32 7.58 -0.45 15.05
N ASP A 33 7.86 -0.19 16.32
CA ASP A 33 7.07 -0.58 17.49
C ASP A 33 6.55 0.67 18.22
N ARG A 34 5.74 1.47 17.50
CA ARG A 34 5.10 2.67 18.07
C ARG A 34 3.81 2.30 18.77
N ASP A 35 3.54 2.92 19.92
CA ASP A 35 2.34 2.67 20.72
C ASP A 35 1.04 3.01 19.98
N ASP A 36 1.08 3.98 19.06
CA ASP A 36 -0.06 4.43 18.24
C ASP A 36 -0.21 3.64 16.92
N ARG A 37 0.38 2.44 16.83
CA ARG A 37 0.32 1.62 15.62
C ARG A 37 -1.12 1.26 15.27
N ILE A 38 -1.48 1.46 13.99
CA ILE A 38 -2.75 0.97 13.45
C ILE A 38 -2.75 -0.56 13.57
N ASP A 39 -3.69 -1.08 14.35
CA ASP A 39 -3.97 -2.51 14.41
C ASP A 39 -4.74 -2.93 13.16
N TRP A 40 -4.05 -3.65 12.28
CA TRP A 40 -4.62 -4.22 11.05
C TRP A 40 -5.30 -5.58 11.27
N SER A 41 -5.11 -6.19 12.45
CA SER A 41 -5.78 -7.45 12.81
C SER A 41 -7.26 -7.23 13.15
N THR A 42 -7.61 -6.04 13.64
CA THR A 42 -8.99 -5.65 13.89
C THR A 42 -9.60 -4.93 12.70
N ARG A 43 -10.60 -5.57 12.08
CA ARG A 43 -11.42 -4.90 11.06
C ARG A 43 -12.39 -3.93 11.73
N LYS A 44 -12.16 -2.63 11.60
CA LYS A 44 -13.03 -1.57 12.17
C LYS A 44 -14.31 -1.31 11.35
N PHE A 45 -14.45 -1.87 10.16
CA PHE A 45 -15.59 -1.65 9.27
C PHE A 45 -16.30 -2.96 8.88
N SER A 46 -17.62 -2.91 8.78
CA SER A 46 -18.40 -4.05 8.29
C SER A 46 -18.69 -3.86 6.80
N ILE A 47 -18.07 -4.70 5.98
CA ILE A 47 -18.29 -4.72 4.52
C ILE A 47 -19.77 -4.92 4.20
N LEU A 48 -20.46 -5.78 4.96
CA LEU A 48 -21.89 -6.02 4.78
C LEU A 48 -22.72 -4.75 5.07
N LYS A 49 -22.40 -4.01 6.14
CA LYS A 49 -23.10 -2.75 6.43
C LYS A 49 -22.87 -1.72 5.33
N ILE A 50 -21.63 -1.59 4.86
CA ILE A 50 -21.29 -0.69 3.74
C ILE A 50 -22.08 -1.08 2.49
N PHE A 51 -22.13 -2.37 2.16
CA PHE A 51 -22.89 -2.88 1.03
C PHE A 51 -24.39 -2.56 1.17
N LEU A 52 -24.99 -2.85 2.33
CA LEU A 52 -26.41 -2.60 2.57
C LEU A 52 -26.75 -1.10 2.47
N TYR A 53 -25.90 -0.21 3.00
CA TYR A 53 -26.08 1.23 2.85
C TYR A 53 -25.97 1.67 1.39
N SER A 54 -24.99 1.15 0.64
CA SER A 54 -24.84 1.46 -0.78
C SER A 54 -26.03 0.97 -1.61
N LEU A 55 -26.57 -0.21 -1.30
CA LEU A 55 -27.73 -0.77 -1.96
C LEU A 55 -28.98 0.06 -1.67
N GLY A 56 -29.22 0.40 -0.39
CA GLY A 56 -30.34 1.25 0.01
C GLY A 56 -30.30 2.62 -0.66
N PHE A 57 -29.11 3.21 -0.76
CA PHE A 57 -28.91 4.48 -1.46
C PHE A 57 -29.26 4.38 -2.96
N ALA A 58 -28.78 3.33 -3.64
CA ALA A 58 -29.09 3.09 -5.05
C ALA A 58 -30.59 2.89 -5.30
N VAL A 59 -31.26 2.11 -4.44
CA VAL A 59 -32.72 1.92 -4.50
C VAL A 59 -33.46 3.24 -4.27
N GLY A 60 -33.02 4.04 -3.29
CA GLY A 60 -33.60 5.35 -3.02
C GLY A 60 -33.53 6.28 -4.24
N ILE A 61 -32.38 6.32 -4.94
CA ILE A 61 -32.24 7.06 -6.19
C ILE A 61 -33.20 6.54 -7.26
N ALA A 62 -33.25 5.23 -7.47
CA ALA A 62 -34.11 4.62 -8.48
C ALA A 62 -35.60 4.96 -8.25
N LEU A 63 -36.06 4.94 -7.00
CA LEU A 63 -37.43 5.30 -6.65
C LEU A 63 -37.72 6.78 -6.90
N ILE A 64 -36.79 7.68 -6.57
CA ILE A 64 -36.94 9.12 -6.86
C ILE A 64 -37.07 9.35 -8.37
N VAL A 65 -36.25 8.68 -9.18
CA VAL A 65 -36.32 8.78 -10.65
C VAL A 65 -37.65 8.26 -11.21
N GLN A 66 -38.29 7.28 -10.56
CA GLN A 66 -39.59 6.78 -11.00
C GLN A 66 -40.77 7.69 -10.65
N VAL A 67 -40.61 8.58 -9.66
CA VAL A 67 -41.65 9.49 -9.17
C VAL A 67 -41.64 10.84 -9.88
N ILE A 68 -40.50 11.23 -10.45
CA ILE A 68 -40.31 12.44 -11.26
C ILE A 68 -40.61 12.12 -12.73
#